data_AF-A0A4Q5XB09-F1
#
_entry.id   AF-A0A4Q5XB09-F1
#
_cell.length_a   1.000
_cell.length_b   1.000
_cell.length_c   1.000
_cell.angle_alpha   90.00
_cell.angle_beta   90.00
_cell.angle_gamma   90.00
#
_symmetry.space_group_name_H-M   'P 1'
#
loop_
_entity.id
_entity.type
_entity.pdbx_description
1 polymer ?
#
loop_
_entity_poly.entity_id
_entity_poly.type
_entity_poly.pdbx_seq_one_letter_code
_entity_poly.pdbx_strand_id
1 'polypeptide(L)'
;MKVTKSRGWLVVLLFIGCANGAPPSSSGADASRHGSVAEGAPWPGWSRMEDEEAESLLTSCAGRHPGYWALQKDEKGRVNPHAAMPRRTRRWDALPVTPLPPEIAEPALSGAERRVVEGAKAWLVALDVGEFGEGLYSVDKESRQAVRLDLQLPEPVRWIERLDFGILAVAGLCHGEGCARATRVYRVDPTPTGWTLAPLAELRGCPVAIAASSGDPEALLLTCTAAHSIRSSGLATAASWQGDFTPIHSPDAAQRDASGALYVSFGPLVAHFPRGTAPEWFGPSGPTACGPE
;
A
#
# COMPACT_ATOMS: atom_id res chain seq x y z
N MET A 1 28.12 41.74 57.80
CA MET A 1 27.37 40.48 57.58
C MET A 1 26.24 40.75 56.60
N LYS A 2 26.35 40.27 55.36
CA LYS A 2 25.33 40.42 54.31
C LYS A 2 24.84 39.02 53.94
N VAL A 3 23.56 38.78 54.18
CA VAL A 3 22.84 37.54 53.87
C VAL A 3 22.41 37.58 52.40
N THR A 4 22.91 36.67 51.58
CA THR A 4 22.45 36.45 50.20
C THR A 4 21.31 35.43 50.20
N LYS A 5 20.12 35.88 49.79
CA LYS A 5 18.89 35.08 49.62
C LYS A 5 19.01 34.14 48.40
N SER A 6 18.69 32.87 48.62
CA SER A 6 18.45 31.86 47.58
C SER A 6 17.15 32.14 46.83
N ARG A 7 17.15 31.93 45.50
CA ARG A 7 15.95 31.93 44.66
C ARG A 7 15.52 30.48 44.44
N GLY A 8 14.42 30.08 45.06
CA GLY A 8 13.70 28.85 44.74
C GLY A 8 12.84 29.05 43.49
N TRP A 9 12.80 28.03 42.63
CA TRP A 9 11.97 28.00 41.44
C TRP A 9 10.58 27.44 41.81
N LEU A 10 9.54 28.17 41.42
CA LEU A 10 8.13 27.79 41.53
C LEU A 10 7.75 26.99 40.29
N VAL A 11 7.31 25.74 40.46
CA VAL A 11 6.71 24.92 39.40
C VAL A 11 5.20 25.13 39.46
N VAL A 12 4.62 25.67 38.38
CA VAL A 12 3.17 25.79 38.21
C VAL A 12 2.70 24.61 37.38
N LEU A 13 1.88 23.74 37.97
CA LEU A 13 1.17 22.66 37.29
C LEU A 13 -0.15 23.22 36.73
N LEU A 14 -0.27 23.25 35.40
CA LEU A 14 -1.50 23.57 34.68
C LEU A 14 -2.32 22.29 34.48
N PHE A 15 -3.46 22.20 35.16
CA PHE A 15 -4.52 21.25 34.83
C PHE A 15 -5.38 21.83 33.71
N ILE A 16 -5.35 21.21 32.53
CA ILE A 16 -6.32 21.48 31.46
C ILE A 16 -7.35 20.34 31.51
N GLY A 17 -8.51 20.64 32.08
CA GLY A 17 -9.72 19.85 31.89
C GLY A 17 -10.42 20.29 30.60
N CYS A 18 -10.73 19.35 29.73
CA CYS A 18 -11.67 19.57 28.64
C CYS A 18 -13.04 19.02 29.05
N ALA A 19 -14.00 19.93 29.08
CA ALA A 19 -15.39 19.73 29.44
C ALA A 19 -16.13 18.87 28.42
N ASN A 20 -17.03 18.02 28.95
CA ASN A 20 -18.07 17.31 28.21
C ASN A 20 -18.99 18.32 27.50
N GLY A 21 -18.96 18.34 26.17
CA GLY A 21 -19.98 18.93 25.33
C GLY A 21 -20.82 17.83 24.70
N ALA A 22 -22.06 17.67 25.18
CA ALA A 22 -23.06 16.83 24.52
C ALA A 22 -23.44 17.44 23.16
N PRO A 23 -23.58 16.65 22.09
CA PRO A 23 -24.15 17.15 20.84
C PRO A 23 -25.67 17.27 20.94
N PRO A 24 -26.28 18.23 20.22
CA PRO A 24 -27.73 18.41 20.21
C PRO A 24 -28.43 17.30 19.42
N SER A 25 -29.59 16.93 19.95
CA SER A 25 -30.61 16.16 19.25
C SER A 25 -31.09 16.93 18.01
N SER A 26 -30.94 16.32 16.84
CA SER A 26 -31.77 16.66 15.68
C SER A 26 -32.57 15.42 15.31
N SER A 27 -33.88 15.61 15.40
CA SER A 27 -34.92 14.66 15.05
C SER A 27 -35.27 14.83 13.57
N GLY A 28 -35.35 13.69 12.88
CA GLY A 28 -36.27 13.45 11.76
C GLY A 28 -36.02 14.17 10.43
N ALA A 29 -35.48 13.42 9.46
CA ALA A 29 -36.06 13.33 8.11
C ALA A 29 -35.43 12.15 7.34
N ASP A 30 -36.23 11.10 7.16
CA ASP A 30 -36.19 10.09 6.08
C ASP A 30 -34.84 9.64 5.51
N ALA A 31 -34.29 8.59 6.10
CA ALA A 31 -33.43 7.63 5.40
C ALA A 31 -34.22 6.34 5.13
N SER A 32 -35.32 6.44 4.39
CA SER A 32 -36.01 5.29 3.79
C SER A 32 -35.91 5.36 2.26
N ARG A 33 -34.68 5.23 1.77
CA ARG A 33 -34.41 4.78 0.40
C ARG A 33 -33.34 3.70 0.45
N HIS A 34 -33.78 2.49 0.78
CA HIS A 34 -33.18 1.28 0.21
C HIS A 34 -33.44 1.33 -1.30
N GLY A 35 -32.64 2.09 -2.01
CA GLY A 35 -32.45 1.86 -3.44
C GLY A 35 -31.64 0.58 -3.54
N SER A 36 -32.28 -0.49 -4.01
CA SER A 36 -31.61 -1.72 -4.43
C SER A 36 -30.44 -1.34 -5.34
N VAL A 37 -29.22 -1.44 -4.79
CA VAL A 37 -27.99 -1.13 -5.51
C VAL A 37 -27.79 -2.26 -6.51
N ALA A 38 -27.69 -1.89 -7.79
CA ALA A 38 -27.53 -2.84 -8.88
C ALA A 38 -26.36 -3.79 -8.59
N GLU A 39 -26.71 -5.07 -8.45
CA GLU A 39 -25.85 -6.19 -8.09
C GLU A 39 -24.70 -6.34 -9.10
N GLY A 40 -23.47 -6.18 -8.62
CA GLY A 40 -22.41 -7.02 -9.15
C GLY A 40 -22.77 -8.46 -8.78
N ALA A 41 -23.00 -9.31 -9.78
CA ALA A 41 -23.32 -10.72 -9.50
C ALA A 41 -22.21 -11.32 -8.62
N PRO A 42 -22.53 -11.99 -7.51
CA PRO A 42 -21.53 -12.61 -6.65
C PRO A 42 -20.62 -13.53 -7.47
N TRP A 43 -19.32 -13.49 -7.21
CA TRP A 43 -18.41 -14.48 -7.79
C TRP A 43 -18.80 -15.88 -7.30
N PRO A 44 -18.65 -16.93 -8.12
CA PRO A 44 -18.91 -18.29 -7.65
C PRO A 44 -18.14 -18.60 -6.36
N GLY A 45 -18.86 -18.98 -5.31
CA GLY A 45 -18.27 -19.25 -3.99
C GLY A 45 -17.95 -18.00 -3.17
N TRP A 46 -18.48 -16.83 -3.54
CA TRP A 46 -18.40 -15.58 -2.78
C TRP A 46 -19.78 -14.97 -2.59
N SER A 47 -20.00 -14.34 -1.45
CA SER A 47 -21.22 -13.62 -1.13
C SER A 47 -20.91 -12.17 -0.78
N ARG A 48 -21.79 -11.26 -1.22
CA ARG A 48 -21.80 -9.88 -0.75
C ARG A 48 -22.10 -9.88 0.75
N MET A 49 -21.39 -9.03 1.49
CA MET A 49 -21.68 -8.79 2.90
C MET A 49 -22.82 -7.76 2.99
N GLU A 50 -23.92 -8.14 3.64
CA GLU A 50 -25.17 -7.38 3.62
C GLU A 50 -25.31 -6.38 4.78
N ASP A 51 -24.53 -6.53 5.86
CA ASP A 51 -24.55 -5.62 7.01
C ASP A 51 -23.14 -5.23 7.50
N GLU A 52 -23.04 -4.05 8.12
CA GLU A 52 -21.79 -3.47 8.65
C GLU A 52 -21.18 -4.34 9.76
N GLU A 53 -22.00 -5.11 10.48
CA GLU A 53 -21.57 -5.97 11.56
C GLU A 53 -20.85 -7.23 11.04
N ALA A 54 -21.38 -7.87 10.00
CA ALA A 54 -20.76 -8.97 9.27
C ALA A 54 -19.50 -8.52 8.55
N GLU A 55 -19.50 -7.31 7.96
CA GLU A 55 -18.29 -6.69 7.42
C GLU A 55 -17.21 -6.54 8.51
N SER A 56 -17.56 -5.99 9.67
CA SER A 56 -16.64 -5.83 10.80
C SER A 56 -16.14 -7.17 11.36
N LEU A 57 -17.04 -8.16 11.52
CA LEU A 57 -16.72 -9.48 12.05
C LEU A 57 -15.82 -10.26 11.09
N LEU A 58 -16.12 -10.29 9.80
CA LEU A 58 -15.31 -10.99 8.81
C LEU A 58 -13.96 -10.29 8.60
N THR A 59 -13.94 -8.96 8.66
CA THR A 59 -12.70 -8.20 8.73
C THR A 59 -11.90 -8.58 9.97
N SER A 60 -12.51 -8.86 11.12
CA SER A 60 -11.78 -9.35 12.29
C SER A 60 -11.27 -10.81 12.15
N CYS A 61 -11.99 -11.67 11.41
CA CYS A 61 -11.68 -13.08 11.22
C CYS A 61 -10.64 -13.34 10.12
N ALA A 62 -10.54 -12.44 9.16
CA ALA A 62 -9.55 -12.49 8.09
C ALA A 62 -8.11 -12.65 8.61
N GLY A 63 -7.81 -12.19 9.84
CA GLY A 63 -6.48 -12.31 10.46
C GLY A 63 -6.13 -13.72 10.93
N ARG A 64 -7.12 -14.60 11.00
CA ARG A 64 -6.99 -15.99 11.44
C ARG A 64 -6.89 -16.97 10.27
N HIS A 65 -7.09 -16.49 9.04
CA HIS A 65 -7.02 -17.32 7.83
C HIS A 65 -5.73 -17.02 7.06
N PRO A 66 -4.83 -18.02 6.87
CA PRO A 66 -3.60 -17.84 6.10
C PRO A 66 -3.84 -17.79 4.57
N GLY A 67 -5.09 -17.68 4.13
CA GLY A 67 -5.47 -17.66 2.72
C GLY A 67 -5.44 -16.26 2.15
N TYR A 68 -4.90 -16.12 0.95
CA TYR A 68 -4.83 -14.85 0.22
C TYR A 68 -5.55 -15.03 -1.13
N TRP A 69 -6.14 -13.96 -1.63
CA TRP A 69 -6.75 -13.97 -2.96
C TRP A 69 -6.04 -13.00 -3.88
N ALA A 70 -5.57 -13.50 -5.01
CA ALA A 70 -5.15 -12.64 -6.10
C ALA A 70 -6.39 -12.12 -6.83
N LEU A 71 -6.25 -10.98 -7.51
CA LEU A 71 -7.26 -10.43 -8.40
C LEU A 71 -6.78 -10.60 -9.85
N GLN A 72 -7.58 -11.26 -10.69
CA GLN A 72 -7.24 -11.49 -12.09
C GLN A 72 -8.34 -10.96 -13.00
N LYS A 73 -7.93 -10.29 -14.09
CA LYS A 73 -8.82 -9.95 -15.21
C LYS A 73 -9.01 -11.16 -16.11
N ASP A 74 -10.26 -11.47 -16.45
CA ASP A 74 -10.57 -12.38 -17.55
C ASP A 74 -10.40 -11.69 -18.91
N GLU A 75 -10.57 -12.44 -20.00
CA GLU A 75 -10.47 -11.94 -21.38
C GLU A 75 -11.48 -10.82 -21.70
N LYS A 76 -12.56 -10.72 -20.91
CA LYS A 76 -13.59 -9.69 -21.03
C LYS A 76 -13.32 -8.49 -20.13
N GLY A 77 -12.17 -8.47 -19.44
CA GLY A 77 -11.78 -7.41 -18.52
C GLY A 77 -12.55 -7.41 -17.19
N ARG A 78 -13.28 -8.49 -16.86
CA ARG A 78 -13.93 -8.66 -15.56
C ARG A 78 -12.91 -9.14 -14.54
N VAL A 79 -12.95 -8.58 -13.33
CA VAL A 79 -12.06 -8.98 -12.25
C VAL A 79 -12.70 -10.12 -11.47
N ASN A 80 -11.94 -11.18 -11.21
CA ASN A 80 -12.36 -12.29 -10.36
C ASN A 80 -11.28 -12.54 -9.29
N PRO A 81 -11.68 -12.83 -8.03
CA PRO A 81 -10.76 -13.35 -7.04
C PRO A 81 -10.32 -14.76 -7.43
N HIS A 82 -9.04 -15.04 -7.28
CA HIS A 82 -8.45 -16.35 -7.52
C HIS A 82 -7.65 -16.78 -6.29
N ALA A 83 -7.83 -18.03 -5.86
CA ALA A 83 -7.12 -18.58 -4.72
C ALA A 83 -5.62 -18.50 -5.03
N ALA A 84 -4.89 -17.71 -4.26
CA ALA A 84 -3.46 -17.55 -4.46
C ALA A 84 -2.76 -17.85 -3.15
N MET A 85 -1.61 -18.52 -3.25
CA MET A 85 -0.66 -18.40 -2.16
C MET A 85 -0.12 -16.96 -2.17
N PRO A 86 -0.03 -16.29 -1.02
CA PRO A 86 0.56 -14.97 -0.95
C PRO A 86 1.95 -15.03 -1.52
N ARG A 87 2.22 -14.24 -2.55
CA ARG A 87 3.58 -13.82 -2.80
C ARG A 87 3.53 -12.34 -3.13
N ARG A 88 4.07 -11.53 -2.20
CA ARG A 88 5.02 -10.48 -2.59
C ARG A 88 5.85 -11.10 -3.71
N THR A 89 5.61 -10.66 -4.94
CA THR A 89 6.08 -11.35 -6.14
C THR A 89 7.57 -11.47 -6.04
N ARG A 90 8.02 -12.66 -5.65
CA ARG A 90 9.38 -13.03 -5.35
C ARG A 90 10.16 -13.01 -6.68
N ARG A 91 10.48 -11.83 -7.21
CA ARG A 91 11.27 -11.65 -8.44
C ARG A 91 12.75 -11.83 -8.08
N TRP A 92 13.13 -13.06 -7.77
CA TRP A 92 14.49 -13.43 -7.37
C TRP A 92 15.51 -13.33 -8.50
N ASP A 93 15.06 -13.51 -9.75
CA ASP A 93 15.94 -13.78 -10.90
C ASP A 93 16.36 -12.52 -11.68
N ALA A 94 16.21 -11.33 -11.10
CA ALA A 94 16.10 -10.12 -11.91
C ALA A 94 17.43 -9.45 -12.30
N LEU A 95 18.59 -9.86 -11.75
CA LEU A 95 19.87 -9.26 -12.12
C LEU A 95 20.67 -10.15 -13.07
N PRO A 96 20.89 -9.73 -14.34
CA PRO A 96 21.65 -10.50 -15.33
C PRO A 96 23.17 -10.46 -15.09
N VAL A 97 23.62 -10.17 -13.86
CA VAL A 97 25.02 -9.92 -13.52
C VAL A 97 25.52 -10.97 -12.54
N THR A 98 26.65 -11.58 -12.84
CA THR A 98 27.30 -12.54 -11.95
C THR A 98 28.82 -12.35 -11.98
N PRO A 99 29.51 -12.26 -10.82
CA PRO A 99 28.94 -12.19 -9.47
C PRO A 99 28.18 -10.87 -9.23
N LEU A 100 27.23 -10.90 -8.29
CA LEU A 100 26.54 -9.70 -7.83
C LEU A 100 27.48 -8.83 -6.97
N PRO A 101 27.34 -7.50 -6.99
CA PRO A 101 28.03 -6.62 -6.05
C PRO A 101 27.69 -7.02 -4.60
N PRO A 102 28.65 -6.99 -3.64
CA PRO A 102 28.42 -7.41 -2.25
C PRO A 102 27.18 -6.76 -1.62
N GLU A 103 26.96 -5.47 -1.87
CA GLU A 103 25.85 -4.66 -1.34
C GLU A 103 24.47 -5.18 -1.79
N ILE A 104 24.42 -5.93 -2.90
CA ILE A 104 23.20 -6.49 -3.47
C ILE A 104 23.16 -8.01 -3.26
N ALA A 105 24.32 -8.66 -3.20
CA ALA A 105 24.46 -10.09 -2.95
C ALA A 105 24.02 -10.48 -1.53
N GLU A 106 24.36 -9.68 -0.51
CA GLU A 106 24.02 -9.97 0.88
C GLU A 106 22.49 -10.02 1.12
N PRO A 107 21.68 -9.08 0.60
CA PRO A 107 20.22 -9.17 0.65
C PRO A 107 19.61 -10.40 -0.04
N ALA A 108 20.34 -11.12 -0.91
CA ALA A 108 19.84 -12.40 -1.48
C ALA A 108 19.64 -13.45 -0.39
N LEU A 109 20.53 -13.43 0.61
CA LEU A 109 20.58 -14.42 1.67
C LEU A 109 19.48 -14.18 2.71
N SER A 110 18.89 -12.96 2.74
CA SER A 110 17.93 -12.52 3.77
C SER A 110 16.45 -12.65 3.40
N GLY A 111 16.08 -13.09 2.19
CA GLY A 111 14.67 -13.16 1.82
C GLY A 111 14.14 -12.02 0.93
N ALA A 112 14.98 -11.04 0.57
CA ALA A 112 14.54 -9.79 -0.04
C ALA A 112 13.83 -9.94 -1.40
N GLU A 113 12.74 -9.21 -1.61
CA GLU A 113 12.18 -8.99 -2.95
C GLU A 113 13.07 -8.02 -3.72
N ARG A 114 13.37 -8.36 -4.98
CA ARG A 114 14.19 -7.53 -5.85
C ARG A 114 13.39 -7.06 -7.04
N ARG A 115 13.52 -5.78 -7.38
CA ARG A 115 12.96 -5.22 -8.62
C ARG A 115 14.05 -4.54 -9.39
N VAL A 116 14.11 -4.83 -10.67
CA VAL A 116 15.17 -4.36 -11.55
C VAL A 116 14.55 -3.69 -12.75
N VAL A 117 15.04 -2.49 -13.05
CA VAL A 117 14.77 -1.80 -14.29
C VAL A 117 16.09 -1.62 -15.03
N GLU A 118 16.17 -2.18 -16.24
CA GLU A 118 17.35 -2.00 -17.08
C GLU A 118 17.39 -0.60 -17.69
N GLY A 119 18.54 0.07 -17.57
CA GLY A 119 18.87 1.32 -18.28
C GLY A 119 19.98 1.12 -19.29
N ALA A 120 20.40 2.19 -19.96
CA ALA A 120 21.44 2.12 -20.99
C ALA A 120 22.83 1.74 -20.40
N LYS A 121 23.26 2.44 -19.34
CA LYS A 121 24.59 2.26 -18.72
C LYS A 121 24.57 1.56 -17.36
N ALA A 122 23.41 1.54 -16.70
CA ALA A 122 23.26 0.95 -15.38
C ALA A 122 21.91 0.25 -15.24
N TRP A 123 21.84 -0.77 -14.39
CA TRP A 123 20.58 -1.30 -13.86
C TRP A 123 20.16 -0.48 -12.65
N LEU A 124 18.87 -0.22 -12.53
CA LEU A 124 18.25 0.33 -11.34
C LEU A 124 17.67 -0.82 -10.52
N VAL A 125 17.99 -0.90 -9.24
CA VAL A 125 17.66 -2.05 -8.39
C VAL A 125 17.04 -1.58 -7.09
N ALA A 126 15.78 -1.92 -6.85
CA ALA A 126 15.15 -1.75 -5.54
C ALA A 126 15.18 -3.07 -4.78
N LEU A 127 15.53 -3.01 -3.49
CA LEU A 127 15.64 -4.14 -2.60
C LEU A 127 14.70 -3.97 -1.40
N ASP A 128 13.73 -4.87 -1.28
CA ASP A 128 12.74 -4.88 -0.20
C ASP A 128 12.93 -6.09 0.72
N VAL A 129 13.53 -5.88 1.90
CA VAL A 129 13.67 -6.87 2.98
C VAL A 129 12.51 -6.84 3.98
N GLY A 130 11.36 -6.25 3.61
CA GLY A 130 10.21 -6.14 4.49
C GLY A 130 10.26 -4.89 5.34
N GLU A 131 10.30 -5.04 6.67
CA GLU A 131 10.06 -3.93 7.61
C GLU A 131 11.10 -2.82 7.54
N PHE A 132 12.30 -3.12 7.05
CA PHE A 132 13.42 -2.18 7.04
C PHE A 132 13.73 -1.61 5.65
N GLY A 133 13.50 -2.35 4.57
CA GLY A 133 13.94 -1.99 3.22
C GLY A 133 15.47 -1.86 3.09
N GLU A 134 16.05 -2.30 1.98
CA GLU A 134 17.50 -2.13 1.73
C GLU A 134 17.78 -0.91 0.84
N GLY A 135 16.76 -0.46 0.10
CA GLY A 135 16.82 0.79 -0.66
C GLY A 135 17.00 0.59 -2.17
N LEU A 136 17.37 1.69 -2.82
CA LEU A 136 17.54 1.77 -4.27
C LEU A 136 19.00 1.94 -4.67
N TYR A 137 19.43 1.15 -5.64
CA TYR A 137 20.81 1.09 -6.11
C TYR A 137 20.88 1.31 -7.62
N SER A 138 21.92 2.01 -8.06
CA SER A 138 22.39 2.01 -9.45
C SER A 138 23.55 1.03 -9.56
N VAL A 139 23.45 0.06 -10.45
CA VAL A 139 24.52 -0.91 -10.74
C VAL A 139 25.05 -0.65 -12.12
N ASP A 140 26.27 -0.17 -12.22
CA ASP A 140 26.92 0.12 -13.50
C ASP A 140 27.18 -1.17 -14.30
N LYS A 141 26.88 -1.15 -15.61
CA LYS A 141 26.95 -2.35 -16.44
C LYS A 141 28.36 -2.82 -16.75
N GLU A 142 29.31 -1.88 -16.80
CA GLU A 142 30.69 -2.16 -17.20
C GLU A 142 31.55 -2.52 -15.97
N SER A 143 31.59 -1.61 -14.99
CA SER A 143 32.37 -1.73 -13.77
C SER A 143 31.76 -2.65 -12.73
N ARG A 144 30.44 -2.93 -12.83
CA ARG A 144 29.66 -3.69 -11.84
C ARG A 144 29.69 -3.08 -10.45
N GLN A 145 29.99 -1.79 -10.32
CA GLN A 145 29.89 -1.10 -9.04
C GLN A 145 28.44 -0.76 -8.73
N ALA A 146 28.04 -0.92 -7.47
CA ALA A 146 26.74 -0.52 -6.96
C ALA A 146 26.85 0.79 -6.17
N VAL A 147 25.96 1.74 -6.45
CA VAL A 147 25.84 3.01 -5.71
C VAL A 147 24.41 3.14 -5.21
N ARG A 148 24.25 3.33 -3.90
CA ARG A 148 22.94 3.56 -3.29
C ARG A 148 22.45 4.99 -3.56
N LEU A 149 21.25 5.13 -4.12
CA LEU A 149 20.69 6.39 -4.63
C LEU A 149 19.80 7.12 -3.62
N ASP A 150 19.27 6.42 -2.62
CA ASP A 150 18.26 6.94 -1.69
C ASP A 150 18.81 7.31 -0.31
N LEU A 151 20.14 7.38 -0.14
CA LEU A 151 20.78 7.69 1.14
C LEU A 151 20.36 9.03 1.76
N GLN A 152 19.93 9.98 0.92
CA GLN A 152 19.48 11.31 1.35
C GLN A 152 17.97 11.38 1.60
N LEU A 153 17.24 10.29 1.36
CA LEU A 153 15.80 10.26 1.58
C LEU A 153 15.48 9.90 3.04
N PRO A 154 14.35 10.37 3.59
CA PRO A 154 13.95 10.03 4.96
C PRO A 154 13.69 8.54 5.19
N GLU A 155 13.26 7.83 4.13
CA GLU A 155 12.95 6.42 4.16
C GLU A 155 13.45 5.75 2.87
N PRO A 156 13.84 4.47 2.92
CA PRO A 156 14.37 3.78 1.76
C PRO A 156 13.29 3.55 0.70
N VAL A 157 13.72 3.56 -0.55
CA VAL A 157 12.90 3.13 -1.70
C VAL A 157 12.83 1.61 -1.70
N ARG A 158 11.62 1.07 -1.72
CA ARG A 158 11.38 -0.38 -1.67
C ARG A 158 10.84 -0.95 -2.97
N TRP A 159 10.21 -0.11 -3.77
CA TRP A 159 9.64 -0.52 -5.06
C TRP A 159 10.05 0.42 -6.17
N ILE A 160 10.34 -0.19 -7.32
CA ILE A 160 10.40 0.50 -8.60
C ILE A 160 9.50 -0.22 -9.60
N GLU A 161 8.95 0.54 -10.53
CA GLU A 161 8.20 -0.02 -11.65
C GLU A 161 8.40 0.84 -12.90
N ARG A 162 8.50 0.19 -14.06
CA ARG A 162 8.60 0.88 -15.36
C ARG A 162 7.20 0.99 -15.97
N LEU A 163 6.67 2.19 -16.09
CA LEU A 163 5.41 2.49 -16.76
C LEU A 163 5.67 3.03 -18.17
N ASP A 164 4.61 3.20 -18.97
CA ASP A 164 4.74 3.78 -20.32
C ASP A 164 5.30 5.21 -20.30
N PHE A 165 5.07 5.96 -19.21
CA PHE A 165 5.45 7.35 -19.05
C PHE A 165 6.73 7.57 -18.24
N GLY A 166 7.38 6.51 -17.75
CA GLY A 166 8.62 6.62 -17.01
C GLY A 166 8.77 5.56 -15.92
N ILE A 167 9.77 5.75 -15.07
CA ILE A 167 10.03 4.85 -13.94
C ILE A 167 9.53 5.52 -12.67
N LEU A 168 8.74 4.79 -11.89
CA LEU A 168 8.33 5.21 -10.56
C LEU A 168 9.20 4.54 -9.50
N ALA A 169 9.50 5.27 -8.43
CA ALA A 169 10.07 4.74 -7.20
C ALA A 169 9.14 5.08 -6.03
N VAL A 170 8.94 4.12 -5.14
CA VAL A 170 8.10 4.28 -3.93
C VAL A 170 8.95 4.03 -2.70
N ALA A 171 9.01 5.03 -1.83
CA ALA A 171 9.67 4.97 -0.54
C ALA A 171 8.66 5.02 0.59
N GLY A 172 8.99 4.33 1.67
CA GLY A 172 8.24 4.36 2.91
C GLY A 172 8.25 3.04 3.66
N LEU A 173 8.16 3.11 4.98
CA LEU A 173 8.17 1.93 5.85
C LEU A 173 6.84 1.75 6.57
N CYS A 174 6.39 0.50 6.66
CA CYS A 174 5.25 0.10 7.49
C CYS A 174 5.77 -0.60 8.75
N HIS A 175 6.11 0.16 9.79
CA HIS A 175 6.46 -0.39 11.11
C HIS A 175 5.92 0.50 12.25
N GLY A 176 5.59 -0.09 13.40
CA GLY A 176 5.06 0.64 14.57
C GLY A 176 3.67 1.22 14.33
N GLU A 177 3.49 2.53 14.54
CA GLU A 177 2.28 3.29 14.17
C GLU A 177 2.13 3.44 12.63
N GLY A 178 2.31 2.34 11.89
CA GLY A 178 2.67 2.32 10.46
C GLY A 178 1.79 3.18 9.56
N CYS A 179 0.51 3.32 9.88
CA CYS A 179 -0.46 4.08 9.09
C CYS A 179 -0.38 5.61 9.28
N ALA A 180 0.31 6.09 10.32
CA ALA A 180 0.59 7.51 10.53
C ALA A 180 1.74 8.01 9.65
N ARG A 181 2.55 7.10 9.07
CA ARG A 181 3.66 7.44 8.19
C ARG A 181 3.18 7.85 6.80
N ALA A 182 4.07 8.51 6.07
CA ALA A 182 3.81 8.94 4.70
C ALA A 182 4.48 8.02 3.70
N THR A 183 3.80 7.76 2.58
CA THR A 183 4.40 7.18 1.39
C THR A 183 4.94 8.28 0.51
N ARG A 184 6.19 8.16 0.04
CA ARG A 184 6.78 9.09 -0.91
C ARG A 184 6.94 8.45 -2.27
N VAL A 185 6.44 9.13 -3.29
CA VAL A 185 6.55 8.69 -4.68
C VAL A 185 7.52 9.61 -5.40
N TYR A 186 8.41 9.01 -6.17
CA TYR A 186 9.40 9.69 -6.97
C TYR A 186 9.30 9.24 -8.43
N ARG A 187 9.57 10.17 -9.33
CA ARG A 187 9.93 9.86 -10.71
C ARG A 187 11.43 9.57 -10.75
N VAL A 188 11.82 8.51 -11.44
CA VAL A 188 13.24 8.17 -11.67
C VAL A 188 13.59 8.46 -13.12
N ASP A 189 14.58 9.33 -13.31
CA ASP A 189 15.06 9.75 -14.61
C ASP A 189 16.46 9.21 -14.87
N PRO A 190 16.76 8.68 -16.07
CA PRO A 190 18.11 8.33 -16.46
C PRO A 190 18.94 9.60 -16.67
N THR A 191 20.21 9.54 -16.28
CA THR A 191 21.21 10.58 -16.55
C THR A 191 22.38 9.99 -17.34
N PRO A 192 23.28 10.82 -17.90
CA PRO A 192 24.46 10.32 -18.60
C PRO A 192 25.37 9.42 -17.75
N THR A 193 25.27 9.50 -16.42
CA THR A 193 26.11 8.79 -15.45
C THR A 193 25.32 7.86 -14.53
N GLY A 194 24.01 7.68 -14.72
CA GLY A 194 23.20 6.82 -13.84
C GLY A 194 21.73 7.23 -13.79
N TRP A 195 21.25 7.55 -12.59
CA TRP A 195 19.84 7.83 -12.32
C TRP A 195 19.67 8.98 -11.33
N THR A 196 18.56 9.70 -11.41
CA THR A 196 18.16 10.73 -10.45
C THR A 196 16.72 10.52 -10.02
N LEU A 197 16.40 10.90 -8.77
CA LEU A 197 15.05 10.86 -8.22
C LEU A 197 14.49 12.28 -8.12
N ALA A 198 13.32 12.50 -8.71
CA ALA A 198 12.54 13.72 -8.57
C ALA A 198 11.29 13.45 -7.73
N PRO A 199 11.01 14.22 -6.67
CA PRO A 199 9.79 14.06 -5.89
C PRO A 199 8.55 14.24 -6.76
N LEU A 200 7.59 13.31 -6.63
CA LEU A 200 6.32 13.37 -7.36
C LEU A 200 5.15 13.64 -6.40
N ALA A 201 5.09 12.93 -5.27
CA ALA A 201 4.02 13.07 -4.29
C ALA A 201 4.42 12.58 -2.91
N GLU A 202 3.74 13.10 -1.89
CA GLU A 202 3.71 12.55 -0.54
C GLU A 202 2.25 12.19 -0.21
N LEU A 203 2.02 10.94 0.20
CA LEU A 203 0.70 10.35 0.42
C LEU A 203 0.57 9.89 1.86
N ARG A 204 -0.64 9.96 2.41
CA ARG A 204 -0.94 9.47 3.75
C ARG A 204 -0.93 7.94 3.79
N GLY A 205 -0.43 7.38 4.90
CA GLY A 205 -0.30 5.95 5.11
C GLY A 205 1.01 5.43 4.53
N CYS A 206 1.57 4.40 5.16
CA CYS A 206 2.74 3.71 4.63
C CYS A 206 2.37 2.85 3.42
N PRO A 207 3.33 2.56 2.52
CA PRO A 207 3.06 1.83 1.29
C PRO A 207 3.02 0.32 1.57
N VAL A 208 1.96 -0.34 1.09
CA VAL A 208 1.72 -1.76 1.36
C VAL A 208 1.88 -2.64 0.12
N ALA A 209 1.40 -2.16 -1.03
CA ALA A 209 1.45 -2.91 -2.28
C ALA A 209 1.36 -1.95 -3.47
N ILE A 210 1.78 -2.45 -4.63
CA ILE A 210 1.62 -1.76 -5.91
C ILE A 210 1.17 -2.78 -6.95
N ALA A 211 0.09 -2.47 -7.66
CA ALA A 211 -0.38 -3.24 -8.80
C ALA A 211 -0.07 -2.44 -10.07
N ALA A 212 0.91 -2.94 -10.82
CA ALA A 212 1.37 -2.38 -12.08
C ALA A 212 2.15 -3.46 -12.84
N SER A 213 2.05 -3.42 -14.16
CA SER A 213 2.89 -4.20 -15.07
C SER A 213 3.81 -3.27 -15.85
N SER A 214 4.95 -3.79 -16.29
CA SER A 214 5.88 -3.00 -17.09
C SER A 214 5.20 -2.50 -18.36
N GLY A 215 5.17 -1.18 -18.56
CA GLY A 215 4.54 -0.55 -19.73
C GLY A 215 3.05 -0.25 -19.59
N ASP A 216 2.45 -0.49 -18.42
CA ASP A 216 1.08 -0.04 -18.15
C ASP A 216 1.00 1.51 -18.09
N PRO A 217 -0.15 2.10 -18.48
CA PRO A 217 -0.38 3.54 -18.41
C PRO A 217 -0.75 4.04 -17.00
N GLU A 218 -0.93 3.12 -16.06
CA GLU A 218 -1.34 3.40 -14.68
C GLU A 218 -0.66 2.43 -13.73
N ALA A 219 -0.19 2.95 -12.59
CA ALA A 219 0.06 2.14 -11.41
C ALA A 219 -1.01 2.40 -10.34
N LEU A 220 -1.44 1.33 -9.66
CA LEU A 220 -2.25 1.41 -8.45
C LEU A 220 -1.34 1.22 -7.24
N LEU A 221 -1.05 2.31 -6.54
CA LEU A 221 -0.30 2.29 -5.30
C LEU A 221 -1.26 2.19 -4.11
N LEU A 222 -1.12 1.14 -3.33
CA LEU A 222 -1.91 0.91 -2.12
C LEU A 222 -1.11 1.39 -0.91
N THR A 223 -1.72 2.25 -0.10
CA THR A 223 -1.24 2.62 1.23
C THR A 223 -2.16 2.01 2.27
N CYS A 224 -1.83 2.11 3.56
CA CYS A 224 -2.76 1.67 4.60
C CYS A 224 -4.09 2.44 4.67
N THR A 225 -4.24 3.55 3.94
CA THR A 225 -5.44 4.41 4.03
C THR A 225 -6.18 4.58 2.70
N ALA A 226 -5.54 4.26 1.58
CA ALA A 226 -6.10 4.52 0.26
C ALA A 226 -5.42 3.72 -0.85
N ALA A 227 -6.13 3.63 -1.97
CA ALA A 227 -5.58 3.25 -3.26
C ALA A 227 -5.40 4.51 -4.11
N HIS A 228 -4.22 4.69 -4.69
CA HIS A 228 -3.87 5.84 -5.52
C HIS A 228 -3.58 5.39 -6.96
N SER A 229 -4.24 6.03 -7.91
CA SER A 229 -3.94 5.95 -9.34
C SER A 229 -2.80 6.90 -9.67
N ILE A 230 -1.75 6.38 -10.29
CA ILE A 230 -0.61 7.17 -10.77
C ILE A 230 -0.54 7.00 -12.28
N ARG A 231 -0.73 8.10 -13.02
CA ARG A 231 -0.68 8.16 -14.49
C ARG A 231 0.25 9.27 -14.96
N SER A 232 0.54 9.31 -16.25
CA SER A 232 1.28 10.41 -16.89
C SER A 232 0.64 11.79 -16.66
N SER A 233 -0.70 11.83 -16.58
CA SER A 233 -1.47 13.04 -16.30
C SER A 233 -1.45 13.49 -14.84
N GLY A 234 -0.92 12.66 -13.93
CA GLY A 234 -0.83 12.97 -12.50
C GLY A 234 -1.31 11.84 -11.59
N LEU A 235 -1.46 12.20 -10.32
CA LEU A 235 -1.85 11.31 -9.24
C LEU A 235 -3.28 11.63 -8.77
N ALA A 236 -4.08 10.59 -8.52
CA ALA A 236 -5.42 10.73 -7.96
C ALA A 236 -5.70 9.63 -6.94
N THR A 237 -6.39 9.96 -5.85
CA THR A 237 -6.95 8.95 -4.96
C THR A 237 -8.10 8.24 -5.66
N ALA A 238 -7.96 6.93 -5.84
CA ALA A 238 -8.95 6.08 -6.50
C ALA A 238 -10.00 5.55 -5.53
N ALA A 239 -9.58 5.23 -4.31
CA ALA A 239 -10.43 4.80 -3.21
C ALA A 239 -9.75 5.14 -1.88
N SER A 240 -10.54 5.34 -0.83
CA SER A 240 -10.06 5.56 0.53
C SER A 240 -10.85 4.70 1.51
N TRP A 241 -10.20 4.28 2.58
CA TRP A 241 -10.81 3.56 3.69
C TRP A 241 -10.34 4.18 5.00
N GLN A 242 -11.10 3.98 6.08
CA GLN A 242 -10.76 4.57 7.36
C GLN A 242 -9.46 3.93 7.90
N GLY A 243 -8.59 4.73 8.50
CA GLY A 243 -7.30 4.26 9.04
C GLY A 243 -7.46 3.32 10.24
N ASP A 244 -8.64 3.29 10.85
CA ASP A 244 -8.98 2.43 11.99
C ASP A 244 -9.09 0.95 11.59
N PHE A 245 -9.03 0.64 10.29
CA PHE A 245 -8.92 -0.71 9.74
C PHE A 245 -7.56 -1.40 9.99
N THR A 246 -6.65 -0.87 10.82
CA THR A 246 -5.30 -1.44 11.03
C THR A 246 -5.03 -1.82 12.49
N PRO A 247 -4.46 -3.01 12.78
CA PRO A 247 -3.33 -3.61 12.04
C PRO A 247 -3.56 -4.99 11.38
N ILE A 248 -4.78 -5.52 11.30
CA ILE A 248 -4.95 -6.94 10.92
C ILE A 248 -4.97 -7.16 9.39
N HIS A 249 -5.36 -6.16 8.59
CA HIS A 249 -5.54 -6.32 7.13
C HIS A 249 -4.90 -5.20 6.31
N SER A 250 -3.64 -5.41 5.90
CA SER A 250 -3.03 -4.55 4.88
C SER A 250 -3.56 -4.93 3.50
N PRO A 251 -3.96 -3.96 2.65
CA PRO A 251 -4.33 -4.28 1.29
C PRO A 251 -3.15 -4.90 0.54
N ASP A 252 -3.41 -5.95 -0.22
CA ASP A 252 -2.35 -6.78 -0.80
C ASP A 252 -2.34 -6.79 -2.34
N ALA A 253 -3.50 -6.65 -2.99
CA ALA A 253 -3.60 -6.51 -4.43
C ALA A 253 -4.75 -5.58 -4.81
N ALA A 254 -4.66 -5.02 -6.01
CA ALA A 254 -5.73 -4.23 -6.58
C ALA A 254 -5.81 -4.41 -8.09
N GLN A 255 -7.01 -4.32 -8.63
CA GLN A 255 -7.26 -4.42 -10.06
C GLN A 255 -8.48 -3.58 -10.43
N ARG A 256 -8.41 -2.86 -11.56
CA ARG A 256 -9.60 -2.22 -12.14
C ARG A 256 -10.28 -3.14 -13.13
N ASP A 257 -11.59 -3.10 -13.29
CA ASP A 257 -12.26 -3.75 -14.42
C ASP A 257 -12.29 -2.84 -15.67
N ALA A 258 -12.98 -3.29 -16.73
CA ALA A 258 -13.19 -2.50 -17.94
C ALA A 258 -14.10 -1.27 -17.73
N SER A 259 -14.97 -1.26 -16.72
CA SER A 259 -15.83 -0.11 -16.39
C SER A 259 -15.07 0.98 -15.60
N GLY A 260 -13.90 0.62 -15.06
CA GLY A 260 -13.08 1.46 -14.21
C GLY A 260 -13.43 1.37 -12.72
N ALA A 261 -14.29 0.43 -12.33
CA ALA A 261 -14.49 0.03 -10.94
C ALA A 261 -13.19 -0.59 -10.41
N LEU A 262 -12.88 -0.33 -9.14
CA LEU A 262 -11.65 -0.81 -8.50
C LEU A 262 -11.99 -1.97 -7.56
N TYR A 263 -11.20 -3.02 -7.61
CA TYR A 263 -11.23 -4.13 -6.66
C TYR A 263 -9.94 -4.12 -5.86
N VAL A 264 -10.03 -4.29 -4.55
CA VAL A 264 -8.89 -4.33 -3.63
C VAL A 264 -9.03 -5.53 -2.72
N SER A 265 -8.01 -6.38 -2.66
CA SER A 265 -7.95 -7.50 -1.71
C SER A 265 -7.36 -7.07 -0.38
N PHE A 266 -7.92 -7.67 0.68
CA PHE A 266 -7.50 -7.54 2.07
C PHE A 266 -7.43 -8.94 2.67
N GLY A 267 -6.42 -9.71 2.28
CA GLY A 267 -6.29 -11.14 2.61
C GLY A 267 -7.44 -11.97 2.02
N PRO A 268 -8.34 -12.55 2.82
CA PRO A 268 -9.48 -13.32 2.35
C PRO A 268 -10.65 -12.49 1.82
N LEU A 269 -10.64 -11.15 1.98
CA LEU A 269 -11.75 -10.27 1.60
C LEU A 269 -11.44 -9.47 0.34
N VAL A 270 -12.48 -9.07 -0.37
CA VAL A 270 -12.38 -8.16 -1.52
C VAL A 270 -13.35 -7.01 -1.37
N ALA A 271 -12.84 -5.79 -1.43
CA ALA A 271 -13.62 -4.57 -1.57
C ALA A 271 -13.78 -4.22 -3.05
N HIS A 272 -15.00 -3.98 -3.49
CA HIS A 272 -15.37 -3.44 -4.78
C HIS A 272 -15.74 -1.96 -4.59
N PHE A 273 -15.11 -1.08 -5.35
CA PHE A 273 -15.37 0.35 -5.39
C PHE A 273 -15.94 0.71 -6.77
N PRO A 274 -17.27 0.65 -6.95
CA PRO A 274 -17.90 1.14 -8.16
C PRO A 274 -17.78 2.67 -8.25
N ARG A 275 -17.84 3.22 -9.46
CA ARG A 275 -17.71 4.67 -9.64
C ARG A 275 -18.90 5.41 -9.04
N GLY A 276 -18.61 6.32 -8.10
CA GLY A 276 -19.60 7.25 -7.55
C GLY A 276 -20.56 6.62 -6.53
N THR A 277 -20.28 5.41 -6.05
CA THR A 277 -21.08 4.73 -5.03
C THR A 277 -20.22 4.35 -3.82
N ALA A 278 -20.89 3.96 -2.73
CA ALA A 278 -20.21 3.36 -1.59
C ALA A 278 -19.51 2.05 -2.00
N PRO A 279 -18.42 1.66 -1.30
CA PRO A 279 -17.80 0.37 -1.51
C PRO A 279 -18.75 -0.77 -1.14
N GLU A 280 -18.56 -1.91 -1.80
CA GLU A 280 -19.25 -3.16 -1.51
C GLU A 280 -18.21 -4.21 -1.15
N TRP A 281 -18.48 -5.00 -0.13
CA TRP A 281 -17.53 -6.00 0.34
C TRP A 281 -18.00 -7.42 0.08
N PHE A 282 -17.04 -8.28 -0.21
CA PHE A 282 -17.26 -9.68 -0.57
C PHE A 282 -16.33 -10.59 0.24
N GLY A 283 -16.86 -11.74 0.65
CA GLY A 283 -16.11 -12.82 1.30
C GLY A 283 -16.50 -14.20 0.75
N PRO A 284 -15.73 -15.26 1.04
CA PRO A 284 -16.07 -16.63 0.64
C PRO A 284 -17.43 -17.09 1.19
N SER A 285 -18.21 -17.78 0.37
CA SER A 285 -19.50 -18.36 0.77
C SER A 285 -19.29 -19.67 1.55
N GLY A 286 -19.72 -19.71 2.82
CA GLY A 286 -19.73 -20.94 3.64
C GLY A 286 -19.40 -20.69 5.12
N PRO A 287 -19.43 -21.74 5.98
CA PRO A 287 -19.16 -21.65 7.42
C PRO A 287 -17.70 -21.29 7.77
N THR A 288 -16.87 -21.01 6.78
CA THR A 288 -15.50 -20.48 6.93
C THR A 288 -15.46 -18.99 7.28
N ALA A 289 -16.61 -18.33 7.42
CA ALA A 289 -16.67 -16.91 7.76
C ALA A 289 -16.00 -16.62 9.12
N CYS A 290 -16.40 -17.31 10.18
CA CYS A 290 -15.87 -17.14 11.54
C CYS A 290 -16.32 -18.31 12.44
N GLY A 291 -16.13 -19.57 12.02
CA GLY A 291 -16.61 -20.71 12.82
C GLY A 291 -16.00 -20.72 14.23
N PRO A 292 -16.79 -20.97 15.30
CA PRO A 292 -16.25 -21.13 16.65
C PRO A 292 -15.43 -22.42 16.74
N GLU A 293 -14.26 -22.34 17.38
CA GLU A 293 -13.58 -23.53 17.94
C GLU A 293 -14.36 -24.10 19.13
#